data_AF-A0A8J7DAS7-F1
#
_entry.id   AF-A0A8J7DAS7-F1
#
_cell.length_a   1.000
_cell.length_b   1.000
_cell.length_c   1.000
_cell.angle_alpha   90.00
_cell.angle_beta   90.00
_cell.angle_gamma   90.00
#
_symmetry.space_group_name_H-M   'P 1'
#
loop_
_entity.id
_entity.type
_entity.pdbx_description
1 polymer ?
#
loop_
_entity_poly.entity_id
_entity_poly.type
_entity_poly.pdbx_seq_one_letter_code
_entity_poly.pdbx_strand_id
1 'polypeptide(L)'
;MRYQDNLAAILAGTALVSVLVVVQPVAAFAMTGEEINNVAREVTVLIKGNQGHGSGVIIAKNNNTYYVLTAYHVVAPQDNYNIVTFDKQAYQLGNITRLPGVDMAVVQFSSNQNYKVAQIANSKQAVVGKSVFISGWPAPGSTKQLVRQFTSGQISGLLEQPIEGYQMIYTNVTRKGMSGGPVFDAGGRLVGIHGLGDTEDPDFLRRQGLNQDTAESIASLIKPGFNYAIPINTFLSLAPQQGLILSLKIDSQSAPDSAVAYTPPAQTDKRDVIDDINGVISQVRDFGNTFNNGKKVITDVLRIFR
;
A
#
# COMPACT_ATOMS: atom_id res chain seq x y z
N MET A 1 25.25 -74.79 -44.83
CA MET A 1 25.41 -73.56 -45.65
C MET A 1 24.15 -72.73 -45.48
N ARG A 2 24.30 -71.42 -45.22
CA ARG A 2 23.29 -70.35 -45.16
C ARG A 2 22.52 -70.14 -43.84
N TYR A 3 23.10 -69.21 -43.07
CA TYR A 3 22.47 -68.18 -42.23
C TYR A 3 21.07 -67.77 -42.68
N GLN A 4 20.15 -67.55 -41.73
CA GLN A 4 19.48 -66.25 -41.54
C GLN A 4 19.07 -66.10 -40.07
N ASP A 5 19.58 -65.03 -39.45
CA ASP A 5 19.19 -64.53 -38.13
C ASP A 5 17.76 -63.96 -38.18
N ASN A 6 17.01 -64.12 -37.09
CA ASN A 6 15.88 -63.25 -36.78
C ASN A 6 15.82 -63.01 -35.27
N LEU A 7 16.34 -61.86 -34.86
CA LEU A 7 16.11 -61.23 -33.56
C LEU A 7 14.66 -60.74 -33.49
N ALA A 8 13.86 -61.31 -32.59
CA ALA A 8 12.57 -60.77 -32.23
C ALA A 8 12.77 -59.62 -31.22
N ALA A 9 12.55 -58.38 -31.66
CA ALA A 9 12.50 -57.20 -30.81
C ALA A 9 11.21 -57.21 -29.98
N ILE A 10 11.34 -57.21 -28.65
CA ILE A 10 10.23 -57.00 -27.72
C ILE A 10 10.00 -55.48 -27.63
N LEU A 11 8.91 -54.99 -28.24
CA LEU A 11 8.40 -53.64 -27.96
C LEU A 11 7.67 -53.65 -26.61
N ALA A 12 8.38 -53.29 -25.54
CA ALA A 12 7.74 -52.87 -24.30
C ALA A 12 7.27 -51.41 -24.46
N GLY A 13 6.01 -51.23 -24.85
CA GLY A 13 5.38 -49.91 -24.86
C GLY A 13 5.13 -49.42 -23.43
N THR A 14 5.98 -48.53 -22.93
CA THR A 14 5.69 -47.77 -21.72
C THR A 14 4.65 -46.71 -22.05
N ALA A 15 3.39 -46.94 -21.67
CA ALA A 15 2.37 -45.89 -21.71
C ALA A 15 2.70 -44.84 -20.64
N LEU A 16 3.24 -43.70 -21.07
CA LEU A 16 3.35 -42.51 -20.21
C LEU A 16 1.95 -41.98 -19.98
N VAL A 17 1.37 -42.27 -18.81
CA VAL A 17 0.14 -41.61 -18.36
C VAL A 17 0.52 -40.20 -17.94
N SER A 18 0.51 -39.26 -18.88
CA SER A 18 0.59 -37.83 -18.58
C SER A 18 -0.72 -37.38 -17.95
N VAL A 19 -0.72 -37.21 -16.61
CA VAL A 19 -1.83 -36.58 -15.90
C VAL A 19 -1.89 -35.11 -16.34
N LEU A 20 -2.85 -34.77 -17.18
CA LEU A 20 -3.15 -33.39 -17.52
C LEU A 20 -3.79 -32.73 -16.30
N VAL A 21 -3.01 -31.98 -15.52
CA VAL A 21 -3.54 -31.13 -14.45
C VAL A 21 -4.20 -29.93 -15.12
N VAL A 22 -5.52 -30.02 -15.35
CA VAL A 22 -6.31 -28.88 -15.82
C VAL A 22 -6.56 -27.95 -14.64
N VAL A 23 -5.69 -26.95 -14.46
CA VAL A 23 -5.93 -25.85 -13.52
C VAL A 23 -6.96 -24.94 -14.18
N GLN A 24 -8.25 -25.13 -13.88
CA GLN A 24 -9.24 -24.15 -14.27
C GLN A 24 -8.98 -22.86 -13.48
N PRO A 25 -8.83 -21.69 -14.12
CA PRO A 25 -8.74 -20.44 -13.38
C PRO A 25 -10.06 -20.24 -12.66
N VAL A 26 -10.05 -20.35 -11.33
CA VAL A 26 -11.19 -19.94 -10.51
C VAL A 26 -11.39 -18.46 -10.84
N ALA A 27 -12.53 -18.10 -11.45
CA ALA A 27 -12.83 -16.70 -11.68
C ALA A 27 -12.86 -16.00 -10.31
N ALA A 28 -12.04 -14.95 -10.14
CA ALA A 28 -12.15 -14.11 -8.96
C ALA A 28 -13.57 -13.53 -8.94
N PHE A 29 -14.35 -13.88 -7.92
CA PHE A 29 -15.66 -13.27 -7.71
C PHE A 29 -15.46 -11.85 -7.17
N ALA A 30 -16.26 -10.90 -7.66
CA ALA A 30 -16.25 -9.55 -7.12
C ALA A 30 -16.67 -9.59 -5.64
N MET A 31 -15.88 -8.97 -4.78
CA MET A 31 -16.24 -8.74 -3.40
C MET A 31 -17.26 -7.59 -3.34
N THR A 32 -18.10 -7.60 -2.32
CA THR A 32 -18.94 -6.44 -2.00
C THR A 32 -18.06 -5.29 -1.53
N GLY A 33 -18.53 -4.05 -1.69
CA GLY A 33 -17.81 -2.88 -1.18
C GLY A 33 -17.53 -2.94 0.33
N GLU A 34 -18.41 -3.58 1.11
CA GLU A 34 -18.22 -3.78 2.54
C GLU A 34 -17.09 -4.77 2.85
N GLU A 35 -17.01 -5.88 2.13
CA GLU A 35 -15.91 -6.84 2.27
C GLU A 35 -14.57 -6.20 1.89
N ILE A 36 -14.54 -5.42 0.81
CA ILE A 36 -13.34 -4.66 0.41
C ILE A 36 -12.98 -3.64 1.49
N ASN A 37 -13.96 -2.93 2.07
CA ASN A 37 -13.72 -1.98 3.15
C ASN A 37 -13.13 -2.68 4.40
N ASN A 38 -13.57 -3.91 4.70
CA ASN A 38 -13.02 -4.69 5.81
C ASN A 38 -11.56 -5.07 5.57
N VAL A 39 -11.21 -5.53 4.36
CA VAL A 39 -9.81 -5.76 3.97
C VAL A 39 -9.00 -4.47 4.07
N ALA A 40 -9.51 -3.39 3.48
CA ALA A 40 -8.86 -2.09 3.44
C ALA A 40 -8.56 -1.55 4.86
N ARG A 41 -9.51 -1.70 5.79
CA ARG A 41 -9.36 -1.27 7.18
C ARG A 41 -8.16 -1.92 7.87
N GLU A 42 -7.97 -3.22 7.70
CA GLU A 42 -6.93 -3.98 8.42
C GLU A 42 -5.52 -3.71 7.92
N VAL A 43 -5.37 -3.24 6.67
CA VAL A 43 -4.06 -3.02 6.02
C VAL A 43 -3.70 -1.55 5.84
N THR A 44 -4.67 -0.62 5.97
CA THR A 44 -4.41 0.83 5.87
C THR A 44 -3.87 1.36 7.19
N VAL A 45 -2.75 2.08 7.14
CA VAL A 45 -2.14 2.74 8.30
C VAL A 45 -2.18 4.25 8.16
N LEU A 46 -2.18 4.95 9.29
CA LEU A 46 -1.90 6.38 9.38
C LEU A 46 -0.39 6.57 9.56
N ILE A 47 0.22 7.46 8.79
CA ILE A 47 1.62 7.88 8.96
C ILE A 47 1.60 9.31 9.49
N LYS A 48 1.97 9.50 10.76
CA LYS A 48 1.89 10.79 11.45
C LYS A 48 3.27 11.33 11.80
N GLY A 49 3.65 12.46 11.20
CA GLY A 49 4.79 13.29 11.60
C GLY A 49 4.34 14.47 12.47
N ASN A 50 5.27 15.31 12.91
CA ASN A 50 4.99 16.58 13.58
C ASN A 50 4.38 17.61 12.63
N GLN A 51 4.86 17.67 11.39
CA GLN A 51 4.48 18.69 10.40
C GLN A 51 3.25 18.32 9.58
N GLY A 52 2.80 17.07 9.65
CA GLY A 52 1.66 16.59 8.87
C GLY A 52 1.44 15.09 9.02
N HIS A 53 0.57 14.56 8.19
CA HIS A 53 0.29 13.14 8.11
C HIS A 53 -0.13 12.72 6.70
N GLY A 54 0.00 11.43 6.46
CA GLY A 54 -0.52 10.75 5.28
C GLY A 54 -1.01 9.36 5.65
N SER A 55 -1.22 8.54 4.64
CA SER A 55 -1.68 7.17 4.76
C SER A 55 -0.64 6.20 4.19
N GLY A 56 -0.78 4.92 4.51
CA GLY A 56 0.04 3.87 3.93
C GLY A 56 -0.71 2.54 3.90
N VAL A 57 -0.11 1.53 3.27
CA VAL A 57 -0.63 0.16 3.23
C VAL A 57 0.44 -0.87 3.59
N ILE A 58 0.12 -1.78 4.51
CA ILE A 58 1.00 -2.90 4.87
C ILE A 58 1.01 -3.93 3.72
N ILE A 59 2.17 -4.16 3.12
CA ILE A 59 2.33 -5.04 1.94
C ILE A 59 3.12 -6.32 2.20
N ALA A 60 3.95 -6.33 3.25
CA ALA A 60 4.78 -7.47 3.57
C ALA A 60 5.17 -7.49 5.05
N LYS A 61 5.61 -8.66 5.50
CA LYS A 61 6.19 -8.88 6.83
C LYS A 61 7.38 -9.81 6.67
N ASN A 62 8.49 -9.49 7.32
CA ASN A 62 9.64 -10.38 7.51
C ASN A 62 9.99 -10.41 9.01
N ASN A 63 9.85 -11.56 9.65
CA ASN A 63 9.91 -11.69 11.11
C ASN A 63 8.98 -10.66 11.78
N ASN A 64 9.50 -9.77 12.62
CA ASN A 64 8.70 -8.74 13.30
C ASN A 64 8.71 -7.40 12.55
N THR A 65 9.34 -7.33 11.38
CA THR A 65 9.40 -6.10 10.57
C THR A 65 8.30 -6.11 9.51
N TYR A 66 7.46 -5.09 9.56
CA TYR A 66 6.42 -4.83 8.57
C TYR A 66 6.90 -3.79 7.57
N TYR A 67 6.46 -3.95 6.32
CA TYR A 67 6.77 -3.05 5.21
C TYR A 67 5.48 -2.39 4.75
N VAL A 68 5.49 -1.07 4.68
CA VAL A 68 4.36 -0.23 4.33
C VAL A 68 4.70 0.57 3.08
N LEU A 69 3.84 0.53 2.07
CA LEU A 69 3.91 1.46 0.95
C LEU A 69 3.20 2.77 1.27
N THR A 70 3.76 3.87 0.79
CA THR A 70 3.20 5.22 0.87
C THR A 70 3.68 6.04 -0.33
N ALA A 71 3.08 7.22 -0.54
CA ALA A 71 3.65 8.24 -1.40
C ALA A 71 4.92 8.81 -0.74
N TYR A 72 5.94 9.14 -1.54
CA TYR A 72 7.22 9.63 -0.99
C TYR A 72 7.07 11.00 -0.32
N HIS A 73 6.27 11.90 -0.89
CA HIS A 73 6.05 13.23 -0.32
C HIS A 73 5.49 13.22 1.12
N VAL A 74 4.79 12.14 1.52
CA VAL A 74 4.29 11.96 2.90
C VAL A 74 5.47 11.89 3.90
N VAL A 75 6.59 11.32 3.47
CA VAL A 75 7.77 11.06 4.31
C VAL A 75 9.03 11.84 3.89
N ALA A 76 8.92 12.66 2.82
CA ALA A 76 10.02 13.50 2.32
C ALA A 76 10.53 14.55 3.33
N PRO A 77 9.69 15.16 4.19
CA PRO A 77 10.15 16.11 5.21
C PRO A 77 11.13 15.57 6.27
N GLN A 78 11.47 14.26 6.26
CA GLN A 78 12.43 13.65 7.20
C GLN A 78 12.08 13.95 8.67
N ASP A 79 10.80 13.83 9.01
CA ASP A 79 10.24 14.06 10.35
C ASP A 79 10.36 12.81 11.25
N ASN A 80 10.06 12.97 12.53
CA ASN A 80 9.85 11.85 13.43
C ASN A 80 8.45 11.25 13.23
N TYR A 81 8.36 10.28 12.31
CA TYR A 81 7.10 9.64 11.94
C TYR A 81 6.71 8.49 12.87
N ASN A 82 5.41 8.37 13.12
CA ASN A 82 4.80 7.20 13.74
C ASN A 82 3.83 6.55 12.76
N ILE A 83 3.78 5.23 12.77
CA ILE A 83 2.78 4.42 12.06
C ILE A 83 1.71 4.04 13.07
N VAL A 84 0.46 4.37 12.78
CA VAL A 84 -0.70 3.97 13.59
C VAL A 84 -1.53 2.96 12.80
N THR A 85 -1.68 1.76 13.37
CA THR A 85 -2.41 0.63 12.79
C THR A 85 -3.91 0.69 13.13
N PHE A 86 -4.71 -0.17 12.50
CA PHE A 86 -6.18 -0.16 12.62
C PHE A 86 -6.68 -0.41 14.05
N ASP A 87 -5.88 -1.09 14.88
CA ASP A 87 -6.10 -1.35 16.30
C ASP A 87 -5.63 -0.20 17.20
N LYS A 88 -5.29 0.96 16.61
CA LYS A 88 -4.87 2.20 17.27
C LYS A 88 -3.57 2.04 18.07
N GLN A 89 -2.74 1.08 17.71
CA GLN A 89 -1.37 0.96 18.20
C GLN A 89 -0.46 1.87 17.38
N ALA A 90 0.49 2.52 18.06
CA ALA A 90 1.49 3.37 17.41
C ALA A 90 2.87 2.71 17.45
N TYR A 91 3.61 2.88 16.36
CA TYR A 91 4.96 2.37 16.20
C TYR A 91 5.85 3.48 15.65
N GLN A 92 7.06 3.59 16.20
CA GLN A 92 8.09 4.44 15.62
C GLN A 92 8.43 3.95 14.21
N LEU A 93 8.36 4.85 13.23
CA LEU A 93 8.82 4.55 11.88
C LEU A 93 10.34 4.40 11.91
N GLY A 94 10.84 3.28 11.35
CA GLY A 94 12.26 2.99 11.25
C GLY A 94 12.86 3.48 9.92
N ASN A 95 13.08 2.55 8.99
CA ASN A 95 13.71 2.87 7.71
C ASN A 95 12.71 3.43 6.69
N ILE A 96 13.18 4.37 5.88
CA ILE A 96 12.49 4.90 4.69
C ILE A 96 13.34 4.58 3.46
N THR A 97 12.76 3.90 2.48
CA THR A 97 13.39 3.61 1.19
C THR A 97 12.56 4.26 0.09
N ARG A 98 13.08 5.34 -0.50
CA ARG A 98 12.46 5.98 -1.68
C ARG A 98 12.67 5.10 -2.91
N LEU A 99 11.64 4.93 -3.73
CA LEU A 99 11.79 4.30 -5.04
C LEU A 99 12.29 5.31 -6.09
N PRO A 100 13.23 4.92 -6.96
CA PRO A 100 13.86 5.86 -7.89
C PRO A 100 12.87 6.34 -8.96
N GLY A 101 12.87 7.66 -9.20
CA GLY A 101 12.11 8.28 -10.30
C GLY A 101 10.60 8.36 -10.13
N VAL A 102 10.07 8.02 -8.94
CA VAL A 102 8.63 8.06 -8.65
C VAL A 102 8.33 8.59 -7.25
N ASP A 103 7.12 9.09 -7.05
CA ASP A 103 6.63 9.57 -5.75
C ASP A 103 6.13 8.42 -4.86
N MET A 104 6.99 7.42 -4.63
CA MET A 104 6.67 6.26 -3.81
C MET A 104 7.82 5.91 -2.86
N ALA A 105 7.46 5.48 -1.65
CA ALA A 105 8.41 5.00 -0.66
C ALA A 105 7.90 3.75 0.06
N VAL A 106 8.86 2.95 0.53
CA VAL A 106 8.64 1.84 1.45
C VAL A 106 9.14 2.27 2.82
N VAL A 107 8.29 2.13 3.84
CA VAL A 107 8.65 2.43 5.22
C VAL A 107 8.48 1.21 6.10
N GLN A 108 9.22 1.16 7.21
CA GLN A 108 9.26 -0.01 8.07
C GLN A 108 8.84 0.32 9.51
N PHE A 109 8.16 -0.63 10.15
CA PHE A 109 7.99 -0.64 11.61
C PHE A 109 8.13 -2.04 12.16
N SER A 110 8.46 -2.14 13.44
CA SER A 110 8.61 -3.42 14.13
C SER A 110 7.43 -3.66 15.08
N SER A 111 6.81 -4.83 14.99
CA SER A 111 5.75 -5.24 15.91
C SER A 111 5.70 -6.75 16.08
N ASN A 112 5.38 -7.19 17.30
CA ASN A 112 5.09 -8.59 17.62
C ASN A 112 3.62 -8.95 17.34
N GLN A 113 2.77 -7.94 17.07
CA GLN A 113 1.37 -8.17 16.68
C GLN A 113 1.30 -8.83 15.30
N ASN A 114 0.17 -9.44 14.99
CA ASN A 114 -0.07 -10.08 13.70
C ASN A 114 -1.02 -9.24 12.82
N TYR A 115 -0.44 -8.33 12.04
CA TYR A 115 -1.17 -7.52 11.07
C TYR A 115 -1.30 -8.25 9.73
N LYS A 116 -2.46 -8.10 9.08
CA LYS A 116 -2.64 -8.58 7.72
C LYS A 116 -1.80 -7.73 6.76
N VAL A 117 -1.45 -8.35 5.64
CA VAL A 117 -0.75 -7.71 4.52
C VAL A 117 -1.68 -7.71 3.32
N ALA A 118 -1.66 -6.64 2.53
CA ALA A 118 -2.47 -6.53 1.33
C ALA A 118 -2.08 -7.59 0.29
N GLN A 119 -3.09 -8.14 -0.39
CA GLN A 119 -2.88 -8.91 -1.60
C GLN A 119 -2.61 -7.94 -2.75
N ILE A 120 -1.61 -8.20 -3.57
CA ILE A 120 -1.17 -7.35 -4.67
C ILE A 120 -1.73 -7.89 -5.98
N ALA A 121 -2.39 -7.04 -6.75
CA ALA A 121 -2.86 -7.36 -8.09
C ALA A 121 -1.77 -7.17 -9.14
N ASN A 122 -2.02 -7.68 -10.36
CA ASN A 122 -1.34 -7.19 -11.56
C ASN A 122 -2.05 -5.93 -12.08
N SER A 123 -1.55 -4.73 -11.78
CA SER A 123 -2.18 -3.47 -12.21
C SER A 123 -2.13 -3.24 -13.72
N LYS A 124 -1.43 -4.06 -14.51
CA LYS A 124 -1.56 -4.03 -15.98
C LYS A 124 -2.97 -4.44 -16.47
N GLN A 125 -3.76 -5.07 -15.61
CA GLN A 125 -5.15 -5.42 -15.87
C GLN A 125 -6.13 -4.33 -15.42
N ALA A 126 -5.64 -3.25 -14.80
CA ALA A 126 -6.45 -2.09 -14.44
C ALA A 126 -6.73 -1.28 -15.72
N VAL A 127 -7.96 -1.33 -16.21
CA VAL A 127 -8.41 -0.66 -17.43
C VAL A 127 -9.51 0.35 -17.12
N VAL A 128 -9.68 1.33 -18.01
CA VAL A 128 -10.74 2.34 -17.90
C VAL A 128 -12.12 1.68 -17.74
N GLY A 129 -12.93 2.23 -16.84
CA GLY A 129 -14.26 1.72 -16.46
C GLY A 129 -14.26 0.74 -15.29
N LYS A 130 -13.13 0.14 -14.92
CA LYS A 130 -13.06 -0.75 -13.74
C LYS A 130 -13.23 0.04 -12.45
N SER A 131 -13.99 -0.52 -11.51
CA SER A 131 -14.16 0.06 -10.18
C SER A 131 -12.87 0.01 -9.37
N VAL A 132 -12.63 1.08 -8.62
CA VAL A 132 -11.52 1.19 -7.67
C VAL A 132 -12.00 1.78 -6.36
N PHE A 133 -11.36 1.34 -5.28
CA PHE A 133 -11.70 1.72 -3.92
C PHE A 133 -10.47 2.27 -3.21
N ILE A 134 -10.62 3.35 -2.47
CA ILE A 134 -9.50 4.04 -1.81
C ILE A 134 -9.77 4.08 -0.33
N SER A 135 -8.75 3.79 0.45
CA SER A 135 -8.77 3.89 1.90
C SER A 135 -7.68 4.86 2.35
N GLY A 136 -7.99 5.73 3.30
CA GLY A 136 -7.00 6.67 3.82
C GLY A 136 -7.49 7.48 5.01
N TRP A 137 -6.57 8.24 5.60
CA TRP A 137 -6.75 9.06 6.79
C TRP A 137 -6.74 10.54 6.44
N PRO A 138 -7.88 11.12 6.03
CA PRO A 138 -7.97 12.54 5.73
C PRO A 138 -7.64 13.40 6.95
N ALA A 139 -7.20 14.63 6.67
CA ALA A 139 -6.98 15.62 7.72
C ALA A 139 -8.29 15.92 8.46
N PRO A 140 -8.23 16.07 9.80
CA PRO A 140 -9.41 16.22 10.63
C PRO A 140 -10.10 17.57 10.43
N GLY A 141 -9.48 18.52 9.71
CA GLY A 141 -9.95 19.90 9.68
C GLY A 141 -10.04 20.45 11.09
N SER A 142 -11.19 21.04 11.45
CA SER A 142 -11.41 21.61 12.77
C SER A 142 -11.81 20.58 13.85
N THR A 143 -12.16 19.35 13.49
CA THR A 143 -12.79 18.40 14.43
C THR A 143 -11.80 17.67 15.33
N LYS A 144 -10.48 17.84 15.12
CA LYS A 144 -9.34 17.13 15.77
C LYS A 144 -9.36 15.60 15.68
N GLN A 145 -10.52 15.00 15.43
CA GLN A 145 -10.77 13.58 15.26
C GLN A 145 -10.37 13.12 13.87
N LEU A 146 -9.52 12.09 13.80
CA LEU A 146 -9.18 11.43 12.55
C LEU A 146 -10.20 10.32 12.29
N VAL A 147 -10.79 10.36 11.09
CA VAL A 147 -11.75 9.34 10.63
C VAL A 147 -11.24 8.76 9.33
N ARG A 148 -10.94 7.46 9.29
CA ARG A 148 -10.57 6.76 8.06
C ARG A 148 -11.74 6.86 7.08
N GLN A 149 -11.44 7.28 5.86
CA GLN A 149 -12.41 7.33 4.77
C GLN A 149 -12.14 6.20 3.79
N PHE A 150 -13.23 5.60 3.31
CA PHE A 150 -13.24 4.59 2.27
C PHE A 150 -14.21 5.03 1.17
N THR A 151 -13.72 5.22 -0.04
CA THR A 151 -14.49 5.76 -1.16
C THR A 151 -14.39 4.85 -2.38
N SER A 152 -15.47 4.75 -3.15
CA SER A 152 -15.50 4.03 -4.42
C SER A 152 -15.60 4.98 -5.60
N GLY A 153 -15.06 4.56 -6.74
CA GLY A 153 -15.14 5.25 -8.01
C GLY A 153 -14.70 4.31 -9.13
N GLN A 154 -14.33 4.87 -10.27
CA GLN A 154 -13.88 4.09 -11.43
C GLN A 154 -12.64 4.73 -12.05
N ILE A 155 -11.82 3.89 -12.69
CA ILE A 155 -10.72 4.36 -13.51
C ILE A 155 -11.30 5.12 -14.71
N SER A 156 -10.99 6.41 -14.81
CA SER A 156 -11.46 7.29 -15.88
C SER A 156 -10.42 7.49 -16.99
N GLY A 157 -9.17 7.14 -16.73
CA GLY A 157 -8.09 7.29 -17.70
C GLY A 157 -6.77 6.67 -17.24
N LEU A 158 -5.87 6.47 -18.19
CA LEU A 158 -4.49 6.08 -17.97
C LEU A 158 -3.59 7.04 -18.75
N LEU A 159 -2.60 7.65 -18.09
CA LEU A 159 -1.61 8.47 -18.77
C LEU A 159 -0.68 7.58 -19.60
N GLU A 160 -0.42 7.96 -20.85
CA GLU A 160 0.58 7.28 -21.69
C GLU A 160 2.00 7.53 -21.16
N GLN A 161 2.25 8.74 -20.67
CA GLN A 161 3.51 9.16 -20.05
C GLN A 161 3.25 9.49 -18.57
N PRO A 162 3.60 8.59 -17.64
CA PRO A 162 3.44 8.85 -16.21
C PRO A 162 4.29 10.03 -15.75
N ILE A 163 3.75 10.85 -14.84
CA ILE A 163 4.49 11.95 -14.19
C ILE A 163 4.80 11.52 -12.77
N GLU A 164 6.07 11.43 -12.38
CA GLU A 164 6.50 10.90 -11.06
C GLU A 164 5.89 9.51 -10.76
N GLY A 165 5.61 8.72 -11.81
CA GLY A 165 4.96 7.41 -11.73
C GLY A 165 3.42 7.44 -11.67
N TYR A 166 2.80 8.61 -11.52
CA TYR A 166 1.34 8.75 -11.54
C TYR A 166 0.82 8.44 -12.94
N GLN A 167 -0.02 7.41 -13.03
CA GLN A 167 -0.53 6.90 -14.30
C GLN A 167 -2.05 6.70 -14.28
N MET A 168 -2.59 6.18 -13.18
CA MET A 168 -4.02 5.88 -13.09
C MET A 168 -4.81 7.12 -12.70
N ILE A 169 -5.89 7.41 -13.42
CA ILE A 169 -6.82 8.51 -13.16
C ILE A 169 -8.17 7.91 -12.75
N TYR A 170 -8.80 8.42 -11.69
CA TYR A 170 -10.08 7.92 -11.20
C TYR A 170 -10.94 8.99 -10.51
N THR A 171 -12.22 8.65 -10.35
CA THR A 171 -13.30 9.57 -9.95
C THR A 171 -13.65 9.56 -8.46
N ASN A 172 -12.91 8.80 -7.63
CA ASN A 172 -13.17 8.71 -6.20
C ASN A 172 -13.04 10.08 -5.52
N VAL A 173 -13.88 10.38 -4.53
CA VAL A 173 -13.63 11.55 -3.66
C VAL A 173 -12.46 11.23 -2.72
N THR A 174 -11.47 12.11 -2.64
CA THR A 174 -10.36 12.02 -1.67
C THR A 174 -10.11 13.37 -1.01
N ARG A 175 -9.32 13.39 0.06
CA ARG A 175 -8.96 14.61 0.80
C ARG A 175 -7.50 14.55 1.22
N LYS A 176 -6.89 15.72 1.45
CA LYS A 176 -5.54 15.84 2.03
C LYS A 176 -5.39 14.91 3.24
N GLY A 177 -4.28 14.17 3.29
CA GLY A 177 -4.00 13.13 4.31
C GLY A 177 -4.28 11.70 3.84
N MET A 178 -5.10 11.52 2.80
CA MET A 178 -5.30 10.20 2.18
C MET A 178 -4.14 9.78 1.27
N SER A 179 -3.28 10.72 0.85
CA SER A 179 -2.08 10.43 0.07
C SER A 179 -1.21 9.36 0.73
N GLY A 180 -0.69 8.44 -0.08
CA GLY A 180 -0.03 7.21 0.32
C GLY A 180 -0.96 6.03 0.62
N GLY A 181 -2.28 6.26 0.67
CA GLY A 181 -3.28 5.23 0.90
C GLY A 181 -3.41 4.22 -0.25
N PRO A 182 -3.88 3.00 0.04
CA PRO A 182 -4.08 1.97 -0.98
C PRO A 182 -5.24 2.27 -1.92
N VAL A 183 -5.06 1.89 -3.19
CA VAL A 183 -6.12 1.76 -4.20
C VAL A 183 -6.37 0.27 -4.46
N PHE A 184 -7.59 -0.19 -4.23
CA PHE A 184 -8.02 -1.58 -4.40
C PHE A 184 -8.89 -1.76 -5.63
N ASP A 185 -8.81 -2.94 -6.26
CA ASP A 185 -9.79 -3.39 -7.24
C ASP A 185 -11.02 -4.06 -6.61
N ALA A 186 -11.94 -4.52 -7.47
CA ALA A 186 -13.15 -5.26 -7.13
C ALA A 186 -12.93 -6.58 -6.34
N GLY A 187 -11.70 -7.12 -6.33
CA GLY A 187 -11.32 -8.30 -5.56
C GLY A 187 -10.64 -7.95 -4.24
N GLY A 188 -10.62 -6.69 -3.83
CA GLY A 188 -9.93 -6.24 -2.61
C GLY A 188 -8.40 -6.30 -2.71
N ARG A 189 -7.85 -6.32 -3.93
CA ARG A 189 -6.41 -6.43 -4.18
C ARG A 189 -5.82 -5.07 -4.50
N LEU A 190 -4.65 -4.79 -3.95
CA LEU A 190 -3.92 -3.54 -4.13
C LEU A 190 -3.47 -3.40 -5.60
N VAL A 191 -3.99 -2.39 -6.29
CA VAL A 191 -3.65 -2.05 -7.68
C VAL A 191 -2.79 -0.78 -7.79
N GLY A 192 -2.72 0.04 -6.74
CA GLY A 192 -1.83 1.20 -6.73
C GLY A 192 -1.82 1.97 -5.41
N ILE A 193 -1.02 3.03 -5.39
CA ILE A 193 -0.89 3.94 -4.24
C ILE A 193 -1.42 5.29 -4.65
N HIS A 194 -2.46 5.75 -3.96
CA HIS A 194 -3.02 7.09 -4.16
C HIS A 194 -1.99 8.14 -3.71
N GLY A 195 -1.86 9.23 -4.44
CA GLY A 195 -0.99 10.31 -4.02
C GLY A 195 -1.53 11.70 -4.28
N LEU A 196 -2.05 11.95 -5.49
CA LEU A 196 -2.53 13.27 -5.89
C LEU A 196 -4.06 13.29 -5.98
N GLY A 197 -4.64 14.39 -5.50
CA GLY A 197 -6.07 14.69 -5.57
C GLY A 197 -6.35 16.13 -5.12
N ASP A 198 -7.41 16.72 -5.68
CA ASP A 198 -8.09 17.94 -5.23
C ASP A 198 -7.17 19.09 -4.74
N THR A 199 -6.18 19.45 -5.55
CA THR A 199 -5.35 20.66 -5.36
C THR A 199 -5.07 21.35 -6.68
N GLU A 200 -5.47 22.62 -6.78
CA GLU A 200 -5.31 23.46 -7.98
C GLU A 200 -3.99 24.27 -7.98
N ASP A 201 -3.14 24.09 -6.95
CA ASP A 201 -2.01 24.99 -6.67
C ASP A 201 -0.63 24.32 -6.85
N PRO A 202 0.18 24.71 -7.87
CA PRO A 202 1.56 24.29 -8.01
C PRO A 202 2.44 24.60 -6.79
N ASP A 203 2.20 25.72 -6.09
CA ASP A 203 2.99 26.09 -4.91
C ASP A 203 2.77 25.10 -3.77
N PHE A 204 1.56 24.54 -3.65
CA PHE A 204 1.29 23.47 -2.71
C PHE A 204 2.13 22.23 -3.01
N LEU A 205 2.16 21.80 -4.26
CA LEU A 205 2.94 20.64 -4.71
C LEU A 205 4.44 20.84 -4.51
N ARG A 206 4.94 22.06 -4.77
CA ARG A 206 6.34 22.42 -4.50
C ARG A 206 6.68 22.34 -3.02
N ARG A 207 5.77 22.77 -2.13
CA ARG A 207 5.92 22.60 -0.66
C ARG A 207 5.89 21.13 -0.22
N GLN A 208 5.34 20.22 -1.02
CA GLN A 208 5.38 18.77 -0.77
C GLN A 208 6.70 18.13 -1.25
N GLY A 209 7.63 18.90 -1.81
CA GLY A 209 8.95 18.42 -2.24
C GLY A 209 9.06 18.11 -3.74
N LEU A 210 8.07 18.51 -4.55
CA LEU A 210 8.16 18.44 -6.00
C LEU A 210 8.94 19.63 -6.57
N ASN A 211 9.66 19.42 -7.67
CA ASN A 211 10.33 20.52 -8.39
C ASN A 211 9.30 21.38 -9.17
N GLN A 212 9.72 22.57 -9.62
CA GLN A 212 8.83 23.54 -10.28
C GLN A 212 8.12 22.95 -11.50
N ASP A 213 8.87 22.47 -12.49
CA ASP A 213 8.31 21.96 -13.75
C ASP A 213 7.34 20.80 -13.52
N THR A 214 7.66 19.93 -12.55
CA THR A 214 6.82 18.79 -12.17
C THR A 214 5.57 19.26 -11.43
N ALA A 215 5.68 20.22 -10.53
CA ALA A 215 4.56 20.80 -9.80
C ALA A 215 3.56 21.50 -10.74
N GLU A 216 4.06 22.27 -11.72
CA GLU A 216 3.23 22.91 -12.75
C GLU A 216 2.54 21.86 -13.63
N SER A 217 3.29 20.86 -14.09
CA SER A 217 2.75 19.77 -14.91
C SER A 217 1.65 19.01 -14.17
N ILE A 218 1.87 18.67 -12.89
CA ILE A 218 0.88 17.97 -12.08
C ILE A 218 -0.34 18.84 -11.80
N ALA A 219 -0.15 20.11 -11.41
CA ALA A 219 -1.27 21.03 -11.14
C ALA A 219 -2.17 21.19 -12.36
N SER A 220 -1.61 21.20 -13.58
CA SER A 220 -2.39 21.26 -14.83
C SER A 220 -3.29 20.02 -15.05
N LEU A 221 -2.94 18.89 -14.43
CA LEU A 221 -3.69 17.64 -14.51
C LEU A 221 -4.71 17.48 -13.38
N ILE A 222 -4.47 18.05 -12.20
CA ILE A 222 -5.38 17.92 -11.05
C ILE A 222 -6.56 18.87 -11.24
N LYS A 223 -7.61 18.36 -11.88
CA LYS A 223 -8.93 18.99 -11.89
C LYS A 223 -9.75 18.52 -10.68
N PRO A 224 -10.57 19.39 -10.08
CA PRO A 224 -11.49 18.99 -9.03
C PRO A 224 -12.31 17.76 -9.43
N GLY A 225 -12.33 16.74 -8.57
CA GLY A 225 -13.02 15.48 -8.83
C GLY A 225 -12.21 14.38 -9.57
N PHE A 226 -10.96 14.63 -9.96
CA PHE A 226 -10.04 13.59 -10.44
C PHE A 226 -8.85 13.39 -9.51
N ASN A 227 -8.37 12.15 -9.46
CA ASN A 227 -7.32 11.72 -8.56
C ASN A 227 -6.37 10.78 -9.27
N TYR A 228 -5.15 10.71 -8.78
CA TYR A 228 -4.07 9.97 -9.41
C TYR A 228 -3.41 8.98 -8.45
N ALA A 229 -3.04 7.82 -9.00
CA ALA A 229 -2.25 6.82 -8.31
C ALA A 229 -1.10 6.30 -9.17
N ILE A 230 -0.07 5.85 -8.48
CA ILE A 230 1.03 5.10 -9.06
C ILE A 230 0.63 3.62 -9.09
N PRO A 231 0.62 2.95 -10.26
CA PRO A 231 0.28 1.53 -10.36
C PRO A 231 1.21 0.64 -9.52
N ILE A 232 0.68 -0.43 -8.95
CA ILE A 232 1.47 -1.31 -8.06
C ILE A 232 2.59 -2.04 -8.81
N ASN A 233 2.45 -2.27 -10.12
CA ASN A 233 3.53 -2.83 -10.93
C ASN A 233 4.78 -1.94 -10.97
N THR A 234 4.65 -0.62 -10.75
CA THR A 234 5.79 0.27 -10.59
C THR A 234 6.62 -0.15 -9.37
N PHE A 235 5.99 -0.40 -8.23
CA PHE A 235 6.67 -0.95 -7.05
C PHE A 235 7.34 -2.31 -7.34
N LEU A 236 6.61 -3.23 -7.97
CA LEU A 236 7.15 -4.56 -8.30
C LEU A 236 8.41 -4.48 -9.18
N SER A 237 8.51 -3.46 -10.04
CA SER A 237 9.66 -3.26 -10.92
C SER A 237 10.86 -2.58 -10.24
N LEU A 238 10.61 -1.67 -9.29
CA LEU A 238 11.63 -0.81 -8.68
C LEU A 238 12.16 -1.34 -7.34
N ALA A 239 11.34 -2.05 -6.57
CA ALA A 239 11.72 -2.53 -5.24
C ALA A 239 12.97 -3.44 -5.25
N PRO A 240 13.13 -4.40 -6.18
CA PRO A 240 14.34 -5.22 -6.25
C PRO A 240 15.62 -4.40 -6.50
N GLN A 241 15.52 -3.29 -7.24
CA GLN A 241 16.64 -2.40 -7.52
C GLN A 241 17.13 -1.66 -6.27
N GLN A 242 16.26 -1.53 -5.26
CA GLN A 242 16.57 -0.96 -3.95
C GLN A 242 16.93 -2.04 -2.91
N GLY A 243 17.18 -3.29 -3.34
CA GLY A 243 17.49 -4.41 -2.46
C GLY A 243 16.31 -4.93 -1.64
N LEU A 244 15.08 -4.50 -1.95
CA LEU A 244 13.87 -4.96 -1.29
C LEU A 244 13.39 -6.29 -1.90
N ILE A 245 13.86 -7.39 -1.32
CA ILE A 245 13.41 -8.74 -1.68
C ILE A 245 12.37 -9.19 -0.66
N LEU A 246 11.10 -8.97 -0.98
CA LEU A 246 9.96 -9.19 -0.08
C LEU A 246 9.11 -10.39 -0.53
N SER A 247 8.60 -11.15 0.44
CA SER A 247 7.58 -12.18 0.18
C SER A 247 6.21 -11.52 0.04
N LEU A 248 5.78 -11.32 -1.21
CA LEU A 248 4.54 -10.63 -1.56
C LEU A 248 3.42 -11.61 -1.88
N LYS A 249 2.18 -11.28 -1.48
CA LYS A 249 0.98 -12.04 -1.86
C LYS A 249 0.46 -11.54 -3.21
N ILE A 250 0.95 -12.09 -4.32
CA ILE A 250 0.57 -11.64 -5.66
C ILE A 250 -0.57 -12.51 -6.21
N ASP A 251 -1.59 -11.85 -6.76
CA ASP A 251 -2.63 -12.46 -7.57
C ASP A 251 -2.68 -11.77 -8.95
N SER A 252 -2.45 -12.56 -9.99
CA SER A 252 -2.34 -12.11 -11.38
C SER A 252 -3.62 -12.30 -12.19
N GLN A 253 -4.73 -12.69 -11.56
CA GLN A 253 -6.02 -12.80 -12.23
C GLN A 253 -6.62 -11.43 -12.54
N SER A 254 -7.29 -11.29 -13.68
CA SER A 254 -8.01 -10.07 -14.05
C SER A 254 -8.96 -9.60 -12.96
N ALA A 255 -9.04 -8.28 -12.77
CA ALA A 255 -9.98 -7.69 -11.82
C ALA A 255 -11.41 -8.11 -12.16
N PRO A 256 -12.18 -8.63 -11.18
CA PRO A 256 -13.59 -8.91 -11.36
C PRO A 256 -14.32 -7.66 -11.87
N ASP A 257 -15.39 -7.85 -12.63
CA ASP A 257 -16.34 -6.76 -12.89
C ASP A 257 -17.10 -6.48 -11.59
N SER A 258 -16.88 -5.30 -10.99
CA SER A 258 -17.69 -4.86 -9.86
C SER A 258 -19.07 -4.44 -10.36
N ALA A 259 -20.12 -5.07 -9.85
CA ALA A 259 -21.51 -4.70 -10.12
C ALA A 259 -22.11 -3.72 -9.08
N VAL A 260 -21.42 -3.43 -7.97
CA VAL A 260 -22.04 -2.76 -6.82
C VAL A 260 -21.21 -1.56 -6.36
N ALA A 261 -21.80 -0.37 -6.45
CA ALA A 261 -21.27 0.83 -5.82
C ALA A 261 -21.27 0.65 -4.29
N TYR A 262 -20.18 1.01 -3.63
CA TYR A 262 -20.13 0.99 -2.17
C TYR A 262 -21.01 2.12 -1.62
N THR A 263 -22.02 1.76 -0.83
CA THR A 263 -22.80 2.71 -0.04
C THR A 263 -22.22 2.72 1.38
N PRO A 264 -21.63 3.83 1.84
CA PRO A 264 -21.16 3.94 3.22
C PRO A 264 -22.29 3.68 4.23
N PRO A 265 -21.99 3.05 5.37
CA PRO A 265 -22.98 2.89 6.43
C PRO A 265 -23.44 4.26 6.97
N ALA A 266 -24.67 4.32 7.48
CA ALA A 266 -25.27 5.56 8.00
C ALA A 266 -24.53 6.15 9.21
N GLN A 267 -23.72 5.33 9.91
CA GLN A 267 -22.87 5.75 11.02
C GLN A 267 -21.43 5.32 10.78
N THR A 268 -20.50 6.17 11.17
CA THR A 268 -19.06 5.86 11.14
C THR A 268 -18.76 4.69 12.08
N ASP A 269 -18.06 3.68 11.58
CA ASP A 269 -17.57 2.57 12.38
C ASP A 269 -16.51 3.08 13.39
N LYS A 270 -16.64 2.74 14.68
CA LYS A 270 -15.69 3.18 15.73
C LYS A 270 -14.26 2.68 15.52
N ARG A 271 -14.08 1.61 14.72
CA ARG A 271 -12.76 1.12 14.30
C ARG A 271 -12.06 2.08 13.33
N ASP A 272 -12.83 2.92 12.64
CA ASP A 272 -12.33 3.93 11.70
C ASP A 272 -12.04 5.28 12.36
N VAL A 273 -12.19 5.40 13.68
CA VAL A 273 -12.07 6.67 14.40
C VAL A 273 -10.88 6.66 15.36
N ILE A 274 -10.05 7.70 15.31
CA ILE A 274 -9.03 8.00 16.31
C ILE A 274 -9.37 9.36 16.92
N ASP A 275 -9.83 9.34 18.18
CA ASP A 275 -10.29 10.55 18.90
C ASP A 275 -9.13 11.39 19.42
N ASP A 276 -8.06 10.74 19.91
CA ASP A 276 -6.86 11.40 20.44
C ASP A 276 -5.59 10.78 19.85
N ILE A 277 -5.16 11.30 18.71
CA ILE A 277 -3.93 10.87 18.05
C ILE A 277 -2.67 11.17 18.89
N ASN A 278 -2.69 12.22 19.70
CA ASN A 278 -1.53 12.59 20.49
C ASN A 278 -1.34 11.63 21.67
N GLY A 279 -2.44 11.23 22.33
CA GLY A 279 -2.42 10.19 23.36
C GLY A 279 -2.06 8.80 22.82
N VAL A 280 -2.42 8.48 21.57
CA VAL A 280 -1.98 7.25 20.91
C VAL A 280 -0.46 7.25 20.69
N ILE A 281 0.11 8.36 20.21
CA ILE A 281 1.55 8.45 19.90
C ILE A 281 2.42 8.65 21.14
N SER A 282 1.91 9.24 22.23
CA SER A 282 2.69 9.43 23.45
C SER A 282 3.17 8.09 24.05
N GLN A 283 2.41 7.02 23.86
CA GLN A 283 2.78 5.66 24.30
C GLN A 283 4.14 5.21 23.72
N VAL A 284 4.46 5.61 22.49
CA VAL A 284 5.74 5.32 21.85
C VAL A 284 6.88 6.13 22.50
N ARG A 285 6.62 7.41 22.80
CA ARG A 285 7.61 8.32 23.41
C ARG A 285 7.99 7.86 24.81
N ASP A 286 7.00 7.44 25.58
CA ASP A 286 7.20 6.96 26.95
C ASP A 286 8.06 5.69 26.96
N PHE A 287 7.78 4.73 26.07
CA PHE A 287 8.60 3.53 25.92
C PHE A 287 10.06 3.87 25.54
N GLY A 288 10.27 4.79 24.60
CA GLY A 288 11.60 5.26 24.21
C GLY A 288 12.37 5.91 25.38
N ASN A 289 11.70 6.75 26.17
CA ASN A 289 12.30 7.40 27.33
C ASN A 289 12.68 6.39 28.43
N THR A 290 11.81 5.44 28.73
CA THR A 290 12.09 4.37 29.71
C THR A 290 13.29 3.52 29.27
N PHE A 291 13.37 3.14 27.99
CA PHE A 291 14.48 2.35 27.47
C PHE A 291 15.81 3.11 27.51
N ASN A 292 15.81 4.40 27.14
CA ASN A 292 17.01 5.24 27.20
C ASN A 292 17.49 5.48 28.64
N ASN A 293 16.57 5.70 29.57
CA ASN A 293 16.90 5.81 30.99
C ASN A 293 17.49 4.49 31.53
N GLY A 294 16.93 3.34 31.15
CA GLY A 294 17.49 2.03 31.51
C GLY A 294 18.91 1.81 30.99
N LYS A 295 19.18 2.16 29.72
CA LYS A 295 20.53 2.10 29.14
C LYS A 295 21.52 3.01 29.86
N LYS A 296 21.09 4.22 30.22
CA LYS A 296 21.92 5.16 30.97
C LYS A 296 22.28 4.61 32.35
N VAL A 297 21.30 4.07 33.08
CA VAL A 297 21.53 3.42 34.40
C VAL A 297 22.53 2.27 34.26
N ILE A 298 22.38 1.39 33.27
CA ILE A 298 23.34 0.28 33.05
C ILE A 298 24.75 0.81 32.76
N THR A 299 24.86 1.86 31.95
CA THR A 299 26.14 2.49 31.60
C THR A 299 26.80 3.13 32.82
N ASP A 300 26.02 3.81 33.66
CA ASP A 300 26.50 4.44 34.89
C ASP A 300 26.93 3.40 35.93
N VAL A 301 26.19 2.29 36.08
CA VAL A 301 26.56 1.16 36.95
C VAL A 301 27.87 0.51 36.49
N LEU A 302 28.05 0.27 35.19
CA LEU A 302 29.29 -0.30 34.63
C LEU A 302 30.51 0.63 34.82
N ARG A 303 30.30 1.94 35.01
CA ARG A 303 31.34 2.92 35.29
C ARG A 303 31.82 2.90 36.75
N ILE A 304 30.97 2.46 37.68
CA ILE A 304 31.31 2.33 39.11
C ILE A 304 32.23 1.14 39.38
N PHE A 305 32.22 0.13 38.49
CA PHE A 305 33.05 -1.08 38.60
C PHE A 305 34.37 -1.02 37.80
N ARG A 306 34.81 0.17 37.39
CA ARG A 306 36.12 0.43 36.77
C ARG A 306 36.92 1.41 37.61
#